data_AF-A0A1M3KXN2-F1
#
_entry.id   AF-A0A1M3KXN2-F1
#
_cell.length_a   1.000
_cell.length_b   1.000
_cell.length_c   1.000
_cell.angle_alpha   90.00
_cell.angle_beta   90.00
_cell.angle_gamma   90.00
#
_symmetry.space_group_name_H-M   'P 1'
#
loop_
_entity.id
_entity.type
_entity.pdbx_description
1 polymer ?
#
loop_
_entity_poly.entity_id
_entity_poly.type
_entity_poly.pdbx_seq_one_letter_code
_entity_poly.pdbx_strand_id
1 'polypeptide(L)'
;MLAASTNLRAQAGCNDCNGPDRVVPVNICLQGVNQVVNVTLCHMVFCPPIVYGHPCNPNNLPINARTVIKKICPTIPTGNIAGLVQATIAGLGICCDQGQFMTWCPTAPNPNVFNWLVSHSVCWEMDPASGCWTSCNPSPCCTNLVRFTRLTTGECRTTVLRTCEEPGECPTTQCVRIPCAPYPLQCCIP
;
A
#
# COMPACT_ATOMS: atom_id res chain seq x y z
N MET A 1 -15.51 -25.04 21.35
CA MET A 1 -14.04 -25.18 21.37
C MET A 1 -13.45 -24.04 20.56
N LEU A 2 -12.88 -23.05 21.25
CA LEU A 2 -12.24 -21.89 20.64
C LEU A 2 -10.93 -22.34 20.02
N ALA A 3 -10.80 -22.21 18.70
CA ALA A 3 -9.57 -22.50 17.99
C ALA A 3 -8.46 -21.55 18.48
N ALA A 4 -7.31 -22.16 18.75
CA ALA A 4 -6.14 -21.58 19.37
C ALA A 4 -5.69 -20.26 18.71
N SER A 5 -5.35 -19.27 19.54
CA SER A 5 -4.59 -18.11 19.14
C SER A 5 -3.19 -18.55 18.69
N THR A 6 -3.02 -18.76 17.40
CA THR A 6 -1.70 -18.84 16.78
C THR A 6 -1.00 -17.51 17.00
N ASN A 7 0.08 -17.55 17.78
CA ASN A 7 1.07 -16.50 18.00
C ASN A 7 1.09 -15.40 16.92
N LEU A 8 0.56 -14.22 17.27
CA LEU A 8 0.80 -12.93 16.62
C LEU A 8 2.26 -12.46 16.83
N ARG A 9 3.24 -13.34 16.63
CA ARG A 9 4.68 -13.04 16.73
C ARG A 9 5.38 -13.32 15.40
N ALA A 10 4.90 -12.65 14.39
CA ALA A 10 5.61 -12.16 13.23
C ALA A 10 4.62 -11.19 12.62
N GLN A 11 5.01 -9.93 12.44
CA GLN A 11 4.21 -9.08 11.57
C GLN A 11 4.13 -9.80 10.22
N ALA A 12 2.91 -10.01 9.69
CA ALA A 12 2.67 -10.61 8.38
C ALA A 12 3.13 -9.64 7.28
N GLY A 13 4.44 -9.36 7.30
CA GLY A 13 5.09 -8.16 6.85
C GLY A 13 5.68 -8.37 5.48
N CYS A 14 5.12 -7.66 4.51
CA CYS A 14 5.65 -7.46 3.15
C CYS A 14 5.80 -8.69 2.23
N ASN A 15 5.86 -9.90 2.76
CA ASN A 15 5.89 -11.15 1.98
C ASN A 15 4.59 -11.94 2.12
N ASP A 16 3.87 -11.76 3.23
CA ASP A 16 2.60 -12.43 3.47
C ASP A 16 1.49 -11.69 2.74
N CYS A 17 1.14 -12.14 1.55
CA CYS A 17 -0.12 -11.79 0.93
C CYS A 17 -0.64 -13.01 0.18
N ASN A 18 -1.78 -13.52 0.61
CA ASN A 18 -2.35 -14.78 0.12
C ASN A 18 -3.02 -14.64 -1.26
N GLY A 19 -3.00 -13.45 -1.85
CA GLY A 19 -3.46 -13.22 -3.22
C GLY A 19 -2.34 -13.46 -4.25
N PRO A 20 -2.70 -13.67 -5.53
CA PRO A 20 -1.71 -13.73 -6.59
C PRO A 20 -1.07 -12.36 -6.81
N ASP A 21 0.21 -12.36 -7.18
CA ASP A 21 0.87 -11.15 -7.66
C ASP A 21 0.28 -10.73 -9.00
N ARG A 22 0.08 -9.42 -9.16
CA ARG A 22 -0.44 -8.80 -10.36
C ARG A 22 0.41 -7.61 -10.73
N VAL A 23 0.60 -7.40 -12.02
CA VAL A 23 1.22 -6.18 -12.56
C VAL A 23 0.11 -5.26 -13.03
N VAL A 24 0.05 -4.05 -12.48
CA VAL A 24 -0.95 -3.04 -12.81
C VAL A 24 -0.30 -1.72 -13.17
N PRO A 25 -0.78 -1.01 -14.22
CA PRO A 25 -0.35 0.35 -14.48
C PRO A 25 -1.01 1.30 -13.47
N VAL A 26 -0.24 2.21 -12.90
CA VAL A 26 -0.70 3.22 -11.93
C VAL A 26 -0.24 4.59 -12.38
N ASN A 27 -1.16 5.54 -12.47
CA ASN A 27 -0.84 6.95 -12.70
C ASN A 27 -0.36 7.59 -11.40
N ILE A 28 0.83 8.20 -11.42
CA ILE A 28 1.42 8.85 -10.26
C ILE A 28 1.96 10.23 -10.61
N CYS A 29 1.99 11.12 -9.61
CA CYS A 29 2.61 12.43 -9.72
C CYS A 29 3.87 12.40 -8.87
N LEU A 30 5.02 12.44 -9.54
CA LEU A 30 6.32 12.47 -8.87
C LEU A 30 6.99 13.79 -9.24
N GLN A 31 7.26 14.62 -8.22
CA GLN A 31 7.92 15.93 -8.41
C GLN A 31 7.22 16.84 -9.44
N GLY A 32 5.88 16.80 -9.47
CA GLY A 32 5.07 17.59 -10.40
C GLY A 32 4.97 17.02 -11.81
N VAL A 33 5.56 15.85 -12.07
CA VAL A 33 5.48 15.17 -13.37
C VAL A 33 4.53 13.98 -13.28
N ASN A 34 3.51 13.99 -14.14
CA ASN A 34 2.62 12.85 -14.32
C ASN A 34 3.35 11.74 -15.08
N GLN A 35 3.31 10.52 -14.54
CA GLN A 35 3.86 9.35 -15.22
C GLN A 35 3.07 8.09 -14.85
N VAL A 36 3.12 7.10 -15.75
CA VAL A 36 2.59 5.77 -15.51
C VAL A 36 3.71 4.90 -14.95
N VAL A 37 3.43 4.13 -13.91
CA VAL A 37 4.34 3.13 -13.38
C VAL A 37 3.67 1.77 -13.37
N ASN A 38 4.41 0.72 -13.74
CA ASN A 38 3.92 -0.64 -13.62
C ASN A 38 4.27 -1.16 -12.23
N VAL A 39 3.24 -1.49 -11.45
CA VAL A 39 3.38 -1.93 -10.06
C VAL A 39 3.09 -3.41 -9.98
N THR A 40 4.07 -4.19 -9.49
CA THR A 40 3.80 -5.57 -9.06
C THR A 40 3.36 -5.52 -7.61
N LEU A 41 2.15 -6.02 -7.36
CA LEU A 41 1.54 -6.02 -6.03
C LEU A 41 0.72 -7.28 -5.83
N CYS A 42 0.50 -7.62 -4.56
CA CYS A 42 -0.55 -8.54 -4.17
C CYS A 42 -1.69 -7.73 -3.53
N HIS A 43 -2.93 -8.01 -3.95
CA HIS A 43 -4.12 -7.29 -3.51
C HIS A 43 -5.23 -8.25 -3.10
N MET A 44 -5.86 -7.95 -1.97
CA MET A 44 -7.01 -8.67 -1.44
C MET A 44 -8.13 -7.67 -1.15
N VAL A 45 -9.36 -8.01 -1.56
CA VAL A 45 -10.57 -7.25 -1.27
C VAL A 45 -11.47 -8.09 -0.36
N PHE A 46 -12.10 -7.43 0.60
CA PHE A 46 -13.01 -8.04 1.56
C PHE A 46 -14.39 -7.40 1.43
N CYS A 47 -15.37 -8.19 0.99
CA CYS A 47 -16.76 -7.78 0.93
C CYS A 47 -17.66 -8.91 1.48
N PRO A 48 -18.27 -8.76 2.67
CA PRO A 48 -18.23 -7.57 3.53
C PRO A 48 -16.82 -7.30 4.12
N PRO A 49 -16.54 -6.06 4.57
CA PRO A 49 -15.29 -5.73 5.24
C PRO A 49 -15.09 -6.59 6.49
N ILE A 50 -13.86 -7.03 6.74
CA ILE A 50 -13.54 -7.94 7.85
C ILE A 50 -12.69 -7.25 8.91
N VAL A 51 -12.82 -7.69 10.16
CA VAL A 51 -11.85 -7.34 11.20
C VAL A 51 -10.55 -8.11 10.90
N TYR A 52 -9.55 -7.41 10.37
CA TYR A 52 -8.26 -7.99 10.05
C TYR A 52 -7.26 -7.72 11.18
N GLY A 53 -6.83 -8.79 11.86
CA GLY A 53 -5.87 -8.72 12.95
C GLY A 53 -4.48 -8.32 12.44
N HIS A 54 -4.11 -7.06 12.62
CA HIS A 54 -2.81 -6.53 12.23
C HIS A 54 -2.30 -5.55 13.28
N PRO A 55 -0.99 -5.52 13.60
CA PRO A 55 -0.44 -4.57 14.58
C PRO A 55 -0.74 -3.10 14.24
N CYS A 56 -0.84 -2.78 12.95
CA CYS A 56 -1.21 -1.44 12.48
C CYS A 56 -2.71 -1.10 12.53
N ASN A 57 -3.55 -2.08 12.88
CA ASN A 57 -4.99 -1.91 13.09
C ASN A 57 -5.37 -2.29 14.55
N PRO A 58 -4.85 -1.57 15.56
CA PRO A 58 -5.05 -1.94 16.97
C PRO A 58 -6.51 -1.88 17.41
N ASN A 59 -7.30 -1.02 16.75
CA ASN A 59 -8.71 -0.78 17.07
C ASN A 59 -9.64 -1.72 16.30
N ASN A 60 -9.09 -2.71 15.59
CA ASN A 60 -9.86 -3.72 14.87
C ASN A 60 -10.91 -3.10 13.91
N LEU A 61 -10.52 -2.02 13.21
CA LEU A 61 -11.39 -1.41 12.21
C LEU A 61 -11.69 -2.43 11.10
N PRO A 62 -12.93 -2.47 10.57
CA PRO A 62 -13.26 -3.30 9.41
C PRO A 62 -12.43 -2.87 8.20
N ILE A 63 -11.61 -3.79 7.68
CA ILE A 63 -10.73 -3.58 6.53
C ILE A 63 -11.45 -4.05 5.28
N ASN A 64 -11.50 -3.19 4.28
CA ASN A 64 -12.10 -3.46 2.98
C ASN A 64 -11.07 -4.01 1.99
N ALA A 65 -9.80 -3.66 2.14
CA ALA A 65 -8.74 -4.20 1.30
C ALA A 65 -7.38 -4.24 2.00
N ARG A 66 -6.52 -5.13 1.51
CA ARG A 66 -5.10 -5.20 1.86
C ARG A 66 -4.25 -5.25 0.60
N THR A 67 -3.25 -4.40 0.51
CA THR A 67 -2.29 -4.36 -0.60
C THR A 67 -0.87 -4.52 -0.08
N VAL A 68 -0.05 -5.30 -0.77
CA VAL A 68 1.38 -5.38 -0.56
C VAL A 68 2.10 -5.03 -1.86
N ILE A 69 2.86 -3.94 -1.86
CA ILE A 69 3.63 -3.47 -3.03
C ILE A 69 5.00 -4.15 -3.02
N LYS A 70 5.35 -4.82 -4.13
CA LYS A 70 6.58 -5.63 -4.24
C LYS A 70 7.60 -5.04 -5.22
N LYS A 71 7.14 -4.49 -6.34
CA LYS A 71 7.98 -3.93 -7.41
C LYS A 71 7.32 -2.71 -8.04
N ILE A 72 8.10 -1.71 -8.40
CA ILE A 72 7.63 -0.53 -9.14
C ILE A 72 8.59 -0.29 -10.31
N CYS A 73 8.07 -0.33 -11.53
CA CYS A 73 8.79 -0.05 -12.77
C CYS A 73 8.30 1.28 -13.36
N PRO A 74 9.00 2.39 -13.12
CA PRO A 74 8.63 3.67 -13.70
C PRO A 74 8.99 3.72 -15.19
N THR A 75 8.18 4.44 -15.99
CA THR A 75 8.52 4.71 -17.40
C THR A 75 9.70 5.67 -17.52
N ILE A 76 9.90 6.55 -16.53
CA ILE A 76 11.04 7.44 -16.41
C ILE A 76 11.86 6.99 -15.19
N PRO A 77 13.07 6.42 -15.38
CA PRO A 77 13.91 5.98 -14.26
C PRO A 77 14.17 7.11 -13.26
N THR A 78 14.15 6.78 -11.97
CA THR A 78 14.38 7.75 -10.90
C THR A 78 15.12 7.11 -9.73
N GLY A 79 16.04 7.86 -9.13
CA GLY A 79 16.71 7.51 -7.88
C GLY A 79 15.85 7.77 -6.63
N ASN A 80 14.75 8.52 -6.77
CA ASN A 80 13.88 8.90 -5.65
C ASN A 80 12.85 7.82 -5.33
N ILE A 81 13.33 6.69 -4.80
CA ILE A 81 12.46 5.55 -4.47
C ILE A 81 11.44 5.88 -3.36
N ALA A 82 11.81 6.71 -2.38
CA ALA A 82 10.88 7.13 -1.33
C ALA A 82 9.67 7.87 -1.90
N GLY A 83 9.91 8.85 -2.78
CA GLY A 83 8.86 9.57 -3.50
C GLY A 83 8.07 8.66 -4.44
N LEU A 84 8.74 7.73 -5.12
CA LEU A 84 8.10 6.79 -6.04
C LEU A 84 7.10 5.86 -5.33
N VAL A 85 7.48 5.26 -4.19
CA VAL A 85 6.61 4.42 -3.37
C VAL A 85 5.42 5.23 -2.84
N GLN A 86 5.70 6.40 -2.28
CA GLN A 86 4.68 7.30 -1.75
C GLN A 86 3.65 7.72 -2.80
N ALA A 87 4.10 8.16 -3.97
CA ALA A 87 3.24 8.54 -5.08
C ALA A 87 2.46 7.33 -5.64
N THR A 88 3.05 6.13 -5.62
CA THR A 88 2.37 4.88 -5.99
C THR A 88 1.25 4.54 -5.02
N ILE A 89 1.46 4.66 -3.70
CA ILE A 89 0.40 4.42 -2.71
C ILE A 89 -0.74 5.42 -2.89
N ALA A 90 -0.42 6.70 -3.15
CA ALA A 90 -1.41 7.72 -3.47
C ALA A 90 -2.21 7.35 -4.73
N GLY A 91 -1.51 7.01 -5.82
CA GLY A 91 -2.10 6.63 -7.10
C GLY A 91 -3.01 5.40 -7.00
N LEU A 92 -2.66 4.41 -6.19
CA LEU A 92 -3.50 3.23 -5.93
C LEU A 92 -4.75 3.54 -5.10
N GLY A 93 -4.77 4.67 -4.38
CA GLY A 93 -5.87 5.02 -3.48
C GLY A 93 -7.18 5.29 -4.23
N ILE A 94 -8.31 4.93 -3.61
CA ILE A 94 -9.66 5.08 -4.20
C ILE A 94 -9.93 6.49 -4.72
N CYS A 95 -9.47 7.52 -3.99
CA CYS A 95 -9.71 8.90 -4.38
C CYS A 95 -8.95 9.32 -5.65
N CYS A 96 -7.84 8.67 -5.99
CA CYS A 96 -7.02 9.01 -7.16
C CYS A 96 -7.31 8.11 -8.36
N ASP A 97 -7.63 6.84 -8.12
CA ASP A 97 -7.89 5.86 -9.17
C ASP A 97 -9.38 5.62 -9.43
N GLN A 98 -10.27 6.41 -8.83
CA GLN A 98 -11.73 6.23 -8.96
C GLN A 98 -12.22 4.82 -8.56
N GLY A 99 -11.41 4.09 -7.78
CA GLY A 99 -11.73 2.77 -7.27
C GLY A 99 -11.50 1.60 -8.25
N GLN A 100 -10.67 1.72 -9.30
CA GLN A 100 -10.37 0.55 -10.15
C GLN A 100 -9.73 -0.60 -9.36
N PHE A 101 -8.84 -0.27 -8.42
CA PHE A 101 -8.19 -1.27 -7.57
C PHE A 101 -9.03 -1.74 -6.40
N MET A 102 -10.09 -1.03 -6.03
CA MET A 102 -10.86 -1.29 -4.81
C MET A 102 -12.36 -1.16 -5.12
N THR A 103 -12.97 -2.29 -5.46
CA THR A 103 -14.37 -2.36 -5.88
C THR A 103 -15.33 -2.01 -4.74
N TRP A 104 -16.42 -1.32 -5.08
CA TRP A 104 -17.52 -1.03 -4.15
C TRP A 104 -18.08 -2.32 -3.55
N CYS A 105 -18.18 -2.35 -2.22
CA CYS A 105 -18.87 -3.40 -1.47
C CYS A 105 -20.28 -2.93 -1.03
N PRO A 106 -21.38 -3.40 -1.66
CA PRO A 106 -22.74 -2.98 -1.33
C PRO A 106 -23.20 -3.45 0.07
N THR A 107 -22.58 -4.51 0.59
CA THR A 107 -22.88 -5.09 1.90
C THR A 107 -22.08 -4.46 3.04
N ALA A 108 -21.30 -3.41 2.75
CA ALA A 108 -20.57 -2.68 3.77
C ALA A 108 -21.55 -1.93 4.71
N PRO A 109 -21.35 -1.99 6.04
CA PRO A 109 -22.19 -1.26 7.01
C PRO A 109 -22.21 0.25 6.78
N ASN A 110 -21.13 0.79 6.22
CA ASN A 110 -21.05 2.18 5.78
C ASN A 110 -20.42 2.22 4.38
N PRO A 111 -21.23 2.38 3.31
CA PRO A 111 -20.72 2.37 1.93
C PRO A 111 -19.86 3.60 1.59
N ASN A 112 -19.88 4.64 2.45
CA ASN A 112 -19.10 5.86 2.26
C ASN A 112 -17.74 5.82 2.94
N VAL A 113 -17.44 4.78 3.75
CA VAL A 113 -16.18 4.66 4.48
C VAL A 113 -15.47 3.37 4.08
N PHE A 114 -14.21 3.50 3.69
CA PHE A 114 -13.36 2.38 3.29
C PHE A 114 -12.07 2.44 4.09
N ASN A 115 -11.70 1.34 4.76
CA ASN A 115 -10.39 1.23 5.40
C ASN A 115 -9.50 0.26 4.62
N TRP A 116 -8.26 0.67 4.39
CA TRP A 116 -7.27 -0.02 3.58
C TRP A 116 -5.98 -0.21 4.38
N LEU A 117 -5.43 -1.41 4.35
CA LEU A 117 -4.06 -1.66 4.79
C LEU A 117 -3.17 -1.73 3.55
N VAL A 118 -2.19 -0.82 3.46
CA VAL A 118 -1.19 -0.84 2.40
C VAL A 118 0.19 -1.02 3.00
N SER A 119 0.87 -2.05 2.55
CA SER A 119 2.19 -2.43 3.03
C SER A 119 3.21 -2.37 1.90
N HIS A 120 4.44 -2.00 2.25
CA HIS A 120 5.56 -1.96 1.32
C HIS A 120 6.88 -2.18 2.07
N SER A 121 7.88 -2.68 1.37
CA SER A 121 9.21 -2.87 1.93
C SER A 121 9.82 -1.54 2.38
N VAL A 122 10.61 -1.56 3.45
CA VAL A 122 11.46 -0.43 3.86
C VAL A 122 12.76 -0.41 3.06
N CYS A 123 13.17 -1.55 2.51
CA CYS A 123 14.42 -1.71 1.77
C CYS A 123 14.16 -2.06 0.30
N TRP A 124 14.74 -1.28 -0.60
CA TRP A 124 14.53 -1.40 -2.04
C TRP A 124 15.84 -1.46 -2.80
N GLU A 125 15.89 -2.26 -3.85
CA GLU A 125 17.01 -2.31 -4.79
C GLU A 125 16.54 -1.87 -6.17
N MET A 126 17.40 -1.16 -6.89
CA MET A 126 17.16 -0.80 -8.28
C MET A 126 17.86 -1.83 -9.18
N ASP A 127 17.12 -2.40 -10.12
CA ASP A 127 17.70 -3.11 -11.24
C ASP A 127 18.17 -2.08 -12.29
N PRO A 128 19.49 -1.90 -12.50
CA PRO A 128 20.01 -0.90 -13.42
C PRO A 128 19.67 -1.19 -14.89
N ALA A 129 19.34 -2.44 -15.24
CA ALA A 129 19.01 -2.80 -16.62
C ALA A 129 17.57 -2.43 -16.98
N SER A 130 16.63 -2.60 -16.05
CA SER A 130 15.21 -2.30 -16.27
C SER A 130 14.74 -0.96 -15.69
N GLY A 131 15.53 -0.33 -14.82
CA GLY A 131 15.13 0.87 -14.07
C GLY A 131 14.03 0.60 -13.04
N CYS A 132 13.65 -0.66 -12.83
CA CYS A 132 12.66 -1.05 -11.85
C CYS A 132 13.25 -1.12 -10.45
N TRP A 133 12.43 -0.77 -9.47
CA TRP A 133 12.72 -0.95 -8.06
C TRP A 133 11.99 -2.17 -7.52
N THR A 134 12.71 -3.05 -6.83
CA THR A 134 12.16 -4.27 -6.22
C THR A 134 12.42 -4.26 -4.71
N SER A 135 11.49 -4.83 -3.95
CA SER A 135 11.67 -5.02 -2.52
C SER A 135 12.83 -5.98 -2.24
N CYS A 136 13.75 -5.59 -1.37
CA CYS A 136 14.75 -6.51 -0.84
C CYS A 136 14.10 -7.57 0.04
N ASN A 137 14.61 -8.80 0.02
CA ASN A 137 14.12 -9.88 0.87
C ASN A 137 15.27 -10.55 1.63
N PRO A 138 15.23 -10.62 2.98
CA PRO A 138 14.22 -10.06 3.88
C PRO A 138 14.29 -8.53 3.97
N SER A 139 13.18 -7.88 4.34
CA SER A 139 13.15 -6.45 4.66
C SER A 139 12.09 -6.16 5.74
N PRO A 140 12.36 -5.19 6.64
CA PRO A 140 11.32 -4.66 7.52
C PRO A 140 10.16 -4.09 6.70
N CYS A 141 8.93 -4.32 7.15
CA CYS A 141 7.76 -3.79 6.46
C CYS A 141 7.34 -2.42 6.99
N CYS A 142 6.87 -1.56 6.09
CA CYS A 142 6.09 -0.38 6.43
C CYS A 142 4.63 -0.65 6.07
N THR A 143 3.70 -0.37 6.98
CA THR A 143 2.25 -0.49 6.73
C THR A 143 1.53 0.79 7.12
N ASN A 144 0.68 1.27 6.23
CA ASN A 144 -0.25 2.36 6.49
C ASN A 144 -1.68 1.82 6.61
N LEU A 145 -2.37 2.21 7.67
CA LEU A 145 -3.82 2.08 7.79
C LEU A 145 -4.45 3.38 7.28
N VAL A 146 -5.17 3.29 6.18
CA VAL A 146 -5.75 4.42 5.47
C VAL A 146 -7.25 4.33 5.52
N ARG A 147 -7.91 5.48 5.71
CA ARG A 147 -9.35 5.63 5.53
C ARG A 147 -9.65 6.52 4.34
N PHE A 148 -10.56 6.07 3.49
CA PHE A 148 -11.19 6.88 2.47
C PHE A 148 -12.63 7.17 2.91
N THR A 149 -13.05 8.42 2.77
CA THR A 149 -14.42 8.86 3.04
C THR A 149 -14.97 9.57 1.82
N ARG A 150 -16.07 9.06 1.26
CA ARG A 150 -16.82 9.77 0.21
C ARG A 150 -17.90 10.62 0.85
N LEU A 151 -17.84 11.93 0.62
CA LEU A 151 -18.84 12.86 1.13
C LEU A 151 -20.07 12.88 0.22
N THR A 152 -21.18 13.35 0.76
CA THR A 152 -22.44 13.54 0.01
C THR A 152 -22.29 14.53 -1.15
N THR A 153 -21.30 15.43 -1.07
CA THR A 153 -20.90 16.36 -2.14
C THR A 153 -20.14 15.68 -3.29
N GLY A 154 -19.82 14.38 -3.17
CA GLY A 154 -18.99 13.64 -4.12
C GLY A 154 -17.49 13.74 -3.87
N GLU A 155 -17.05 14.63 -2.97
CA GLU A 155 -15.65 14.77 -2.56
C GLU A 155 -15.14 13.47 -1.92
N CYS A 156 -13.94 13.02 -2.33
CA CYS A 156 -13.27 11.88 -1.72
C CYS A 156 -12.12 12.38 -0.84
N ARG A 157 -12.14 12.02 0.44
CA ARG A 157 -11.09 12.35 1.41
C ARG A 157 -10.29 11.12 1.77
N THR A 158 -8.97 11.25 1.68
CA THR A 158 -8.04 10.24 2.20
C THR A 158 -7.52 10.69 3.57
N THR A 159 -7.34 9.76 4.50
CA THR A 159 -6.73 10.02 5.81
C THR A 159 -5.86 8.84 6.19
N VAL A 160 -4.57 9.06 6.43
CA VAL A 160 -3.69 8.05 7.03
C VAL A 160 -3.98 8.03 8.53
N LEU A 161 -4.65 6.98 9.01
CA LEU A 161 -5.01 6.82 10.41
C LEU A 161 -3.82 6.38 11.26
N ARG A 162 -2.94 5.56 10.68
CA ARG A 162 -1.75 5.06 11.35
C ARG A 162 -0.68 4.64 10.34
N THR A 163 0.57 4.82 10.71
CA THR A 163 1.75 4.30 10.02
C THR A 163 2.53 3.45 11.01
N CYS A 164 2.95 2.27 10.59
CA CYS A 164 3.67 1.31 11.42
C CYS A 164 4.85 0.74 10.67
N GLU A 165 6.02 0.83 11.26
CA GLU A 165 7.25 0.24 10.75
C GLU A 165 7.62 -0.97 11.60
N GLU A 166 8.07 -2.04 10.95
CA GLU A 166 8.69 -3.16 11.62
C GLU A 166 10.15 -2.82 11.97
N PRO A 167 10.65 -3.24 13.14
CA PRO A 167 12.06 -3.04 13.46
C PRO A 167 12.94 -3.90 12.54
N GLY A 168 14.11 -3.36 12.18
CA GLY A 168 15.15 -4.10 11.46
C GLY A 168 15.91 -3.24 10.48
N GLU A 169 16.93 -3.84 9.86
CA GLU A 169 17.85 -3.20 8.92
C GLU A 169 17.72 -3.81 7.51
N CYS A 170 18.29 -3.12 6.52
CA CYS A 170 18.35 -3.67 5.17
C CYS A 170 19.38 -4.80 5.08
N PRO A 171 19.11 -5.85 4.29
CA PRO A 171 19.94 -7.06 4.29
C PRO A 171 21.31 -6.84 3.67
N THR A 172 21.45 -5.83 2.80
CA THR A 172 22.69 -5.52 2.08
C THR A 172 22.85 -4.00 1.90
N THR A 173 24.05 -3.57 1.56
CA THR A 173 24.37 -2.17 1.22
C THR A 173 23.83 -1.75 -0.16
N GLN A 174 23.41 -2.70 -0.99
CA GLN A 174 22.77 -2.43 -2.29
C GLN A 174 21.29 -2.04 -2.11
N CYS A 175 20.71 -2.37 -0.97
CA CYS A 175 19.36 -1.99 -0.59
C CYS A 175 19.33 -0.57 -0.01
N VAL A 176 18.54 0.29 -0.62
CA VAL A 176 18.25 1.63 -0.15
C VAL A 176 17.12 1.56 0.88
N ARG A 177 17.39 2.04 2.10
CA ARG A 177 16.36 2.22 3.13
C ARG A 177 15.54 3.48 2.84
N ILE A 178 14.22 3.37 2.86
CA ILE A 178 13.29 4.51 2.79
C ILE A 178 12.54 4.69 4.11
N PRO A 179 12.16 5.91 4.50
CA PRO A 179 11.40 6.11 5.74
C PRO A 179 9.99 5.54 5.64
N CYS A 180 9.49 4.92 6.71
CA CYS A 180 8.07 4.60 6.85
C CYS A 180 7.29 5.85 7.28
N ALA A 181 7.00 6.70 6.30
CA ALA A 181 6.26 7.93 6.51
C ALA A 181 4.83 7.82 5.94
N PRO A 182 3.87 8.58 6.49
CA PRO A 182 2.63 8.86 5.78
C PRO A 182 2.95 9.41 4.38
N TYR A 183 2.23 8.94 3.37
CA TYR A 183 2.43 9.39 1.99
C TYR A 183 1.61 10.67 1.71
N PRO A 184 2.08 11.56 0.82
CA PRO A 184 1.32 12.73 0.39
C PRO A 184 0.03 12.30 -0.30
N LEU A 185 -1.07 12.95 0.05
CA LEU A 185 -2.42 12.63 -0.42
C LEU A 185 -2.77 13.32 -1.76
N GLN A 186 -1.77 13.60 -2.59
CA GLN A 186 -1.96 14.34 -3.83
C GLN A 186 -2.12 13.37 -5.00
N CYS A 187 -3.31 13.39 -5.62
CA CYS A 187 -3.56 12.70 -6.88
C CYS A 187 -2.88 13.46 -8.04
N CYS A 188 -2.62 12.76 -9.15
CA CYS A 188 -2.39 13.42 -10.43
C CYS A 188 -3.63 14.25 -10.79
N ILE A 189 -3.44 15.53 -11.04
CA ILE A 189 -4.44 16.31 -11.76
C ILE A 189 -4.19 16.03 -13.25
N PRO A 190 -5.23 15.65 -14.03
CA PRO A 190 -5.13 15.52 -15.48
C PRO A 190 -4.67 16.80 -16.16
#